data_AF-A0A817L274-F1
#
_entry.id   AF-A0A817L274-F1
#
_cell.length_a   1.000
_cell.length_b   1.000
_cell.length_c   1.000
_cell.angle_alpha   90.00
_cell.angle_beta   90.00
_cell.angle_gamma   90.00
#
_symmetry.space_group_name_H-M   'P 1'
#
loop_
_entity.id
_entity.type
_entity.pdbx_description
1 polymer ?
#
loop_
_entity_poly.entity_id
_entity_poly.type
_entity_poly.pdbx_seq_one_letter_code
_entity_poly.pdbx_strand_id
1 'polypeptide(L)'
;MSARCLQTTIRNVQTLWTITSRRQFQTSVLRLSAHAFHIIDDGDFQKQVLDSKKPFIVDFHATWCGPCKVLEPRLEKVLTNHNKKVEAASGDQQIKLAKVDIDNLGELSSKYNVQAVPTVVAIKNGKEISRFTGVADENRIQKMIEQLNR
;
A
#
# COMPACT_ATOMS: atom_id res chain seq x y z
N MET A 1 -41.07 -68.13 3.49
CA MET A 1 -41.24 -68.70 2.13
C MET A 1 -41.94 -67.67 1.26
N SER A 2 -41.43 -67.51 0.04
CA SER A 2 -42.12 -67.01 -1.16
C SER A 2 -42.26 -65.50 -1.41
N ALA A 3 -41.38 -65.08 -2.34
CA ALA A 3 -41.35 -63.95 -3.26
C ALA A 3 -42.65 -63.32 -3.80
N ARG A 4 -42.50 -62.07 -4.26
CA ARG A 4 -43.03 -61.40 -5.50
C ARG A 4 -42.64 -59.91 -5.37
N CYS A 5 -41.68 -59.32 -6.08
CA CYS A 5 -41.45 -59.09 -7.52
C CYS A 5 -42.47 -58.14 -8.21
N LEU A 6 -41.89 -57.26 -9.04
CA LEU A 6 -42.45 -56.40 -10.11
C LEU A 6 -42.79 -54.95 -9.69
N GLN A 7 -41.94 -53.98 -10.07
CA GLN A 7 -42.02 -53.16 -11.31
C GLN A 7 -43.26 -52.25 -11.26
N THR A 8 -43.25 -50.93 -11.46
CA THR A 8 -42.51 -50.03 -12.37
C THR A 8 -42.91 -48.61 -11.88
N THR A 9 -42.10 -47.56 -11.91
CA THR A 9 -42.12 -46.52 -12.97
C THR A 9 -41.17 -45.39 -12.51
N ILE A 10 -40.10 -45.12 -13.26
CA ILE A 10 -39.96 -43.98 -14.19
C ILE A 10 -39.80 -42.60 -13.49
N ARG A 11 -38.55 -42.12 -13.58
CA ARG A 11 -38.06 -40.74 -13.77
C ARG A 11 -38.48 -39.67 -12.75
N ASN A 12 -37.47 -39.11 -12.07
CA ASN A 12 -37.07 -37.75 -12.45
C ASN A 12 -35.59 -37.50 -12.20
N VAL A 13 -34.99 -36.80 -13.16
CA VAL A 13 -33.58 -36.50 -13.30
C VAL A 13 -33.26 -35.22 -12.52
N GLN A 14 -31.98 -35.03 -12.18
CA GLN A 14 -31.35 -33.81 -11.69
C GLN A 14 -31.55 -33.64 -10.17
N THR A 15 -30.51 -33.67 -9.35
CA THR A 15 -29.32 -32.83 -9.48
C THR A 15 -28.09 -33.54 -8.89
N LEU A 16 -27.15 -33.88 -9.76
CA LEU A 16 -25.78 -34.20 -9.38
C LEU A 16 -25.15 -32.92 -8.84
N TRP A 17 -25.12 -32.74 -7.52
CA TRP A 17 -24.20 -31.83 -6.86
C TRP A 17 -22.80 -32.43 -6.94
N THR A 18 -22.19 -32.34 -8.13
CA THR A 18 -20.75 -32.47 -8.25
C THR A 18 -20.15 -31.29 -7.49
N ILE A 19 -19.61 -31.59 -6.31
CA ILE A 19 -18.77 -30.70 -5.52
C ILE A 19 -17.50 -30.43 -6.36
N THR A 20 -17.63 -29.52 -7.30
CA THR A 20 -16.49 -28.86 -7.91
C THR A 20 -16.22 -27.65 -7.03
N SER A 21 -15.25 -27.82 -6.13
CA SER A 21 -14.61 -26.72 -5.43
C SER A 21 -14.09 -25.74 -6.50
N ARG A 22 -14.93 -24.78 -6.89
CA ARG A 22 -14.48 -23.55 -7.52
C ARG A 22 -13.66 -22.87 -6.44
N ARG A 23 -12.34 -23.09 -6.47
CA ARG A 23 -11.40 -22.13 -5.89
C ARG A 23 -11.73 -20.80 -6.53
N GLN A 24 -12.47 -19.99 -5.80
CA GLN A 24 -12.78 -18.63 -6.16
C GLN A 24 -11.46 -17.87 -5.94
N PHE A 25 -10.57 -17.96 -6.93
CA PHE A 25 -9.45 -17.05 -7.07
C PHE A 25 -10.06 -15.68 -7.34
N GLN A 26 -10.43 -15.00 -6.25
CA GLN A 26 -10.75 -13.59 -6.30
C GLN A 26 -9.41 -12.86 -6.40
N THR A 27 -8.77 -12.92 -7.58
CA THR A 27 -7.64 -12.06 -7.90
C THR A 27 -8.20 -10.69 -8.25
N SER A 28 -8.62 -9.95 -7.23
CA SER A 28 -8.80 -8.51 -7.34
C SER A 28 -7.46 -7.89 -7.68
N VAL A 29 -7.18 -7.78 -8.99
CA VAL A 29 -6.03 -7.06 -9.57
C VAL A 29 -6.10 -5.54 -9.34
N LEU A 30 -7.08 -5.07 -8.59
CA LEU A 30 -7.29 -3.68 -8.21
C LEU A 30 -7.01 -3.48 -6.72
N ARG A 31 -5.74 -3.37 -6.35
CA ARG A 31 -5.33 -2.64 -5.13
C ARG A 31 -3.87 -2.20 -5.18
N LEU A 32 -3.36 -1.89 -6.37
CA LEU A 32 -1.92 -1.63 -6.55
C LEU A 32 -1.48 -0.26 -5.99
N SER A 33 -2.37 0.67 -5.66
CA SER A 33 -1.97 1.99 -5.12
C SER A 33 -2.98 2.59 -4.13
N ALA A 34 -3.56 1.79 -3.23
CA ALA A 34 -4.49 2.34 -2.22
C ALA A 34 -3.80 3.20 -1.14
N HIS A 35 -2.47 3.23 -1.11
CA HIS A 35 -1.69 3.82 -0.01
C HIS A 35 -0.80 4.98 -0.43
N ALA A 36 -0.78 5.35 -1.71
CA ALA A 36 -0.02 6.50 -2.23
C ALA A 36 -0.97 7.60 -2.70
N PHE A 37 -0.62 8.86 -2.42
CA PHE A 37 -1.38 10.02 -2.87
C PHE A 37 -0.45 11.21 -3.09
N HIS A 38 -0.88 12.14 -3.95
CA HIS A 38 -0.16 13.37 -4.23
C HIS A 38 -0.65 14.48 -3.30
N ILE A 39 0.29 15.26 -2.79
CA ILE A 39 0.01 16.49 -2.04
C ILE A 39 -0.22 17.62 -3.04
N ILE A 40 -1.31 18.36 -2.85
CA ILE A 40 -1.74 19.41 -3.79
C ILE A 40 -1.25 20.79 -3.37
N ASP A 41 -1.27 21.07 -2.07
CA ASP A 41 -0.85 22.34 -1.47
C ASP A 41 -0.39 22.15 -0.02
N ASP A 42 0.09 23.23 0.61
CA ASP A 42 0.59 23.21 2.00
C ASP A 42 -0.50 22.89 3.02
N GLY A 43 -1.74 23.32 2.77
CA GLY A 43 -2.88 23.05 3.63
C GLY A 43 -3.28 21.58 3.59
N ASP A 44 -3.19 20.97 2.42
CA ASP A 44 -3.38 19.54 2.20
C ASP A 44 -2.30 18.73 2.92
N PHE A 45 -1.03 19.15 2.83
CA PHE A 45 0.07 18.53 3.58
C PHE A 45 -0.15 18.60 5.09
N GLN A 46 -0.54 19.78 5.61
CA GLN A 46 -0.83 19.97 7.03
C GLN A 46 -1.94 19.00 7.49
N LYS A 47 -3.07 18.97 6.79
CA LYS A 47 -4.23 18.15 7.17
C LYS A 47 -3.98 16.65 7.04
N GLN A 48 -3.39 16.22 5.93
CA GLN A 48 -3.24 14.79 5.63
C GLN A 48 -2.05 14.17 6.36
N VAL A 49 -0.94 14.89 6.50
CA VAL A 49 0.33 14.35 7.01
C VAL A 49 0.60 14.80 8.44
N LEU A 50 0.55 16.10 8.72
CA LEU A 50 1.00 16.64 10.02
C LEU A 50 -0.04 16.47 11.13
N ASP A 51 -1.31 16.67 10.83
CA ASP A 51 -2.41 16.55 11.80
C ASP A 51 -2.86 15.08 11.99
N SER A 52 -2.32 14.17 11.19
CA SER A 52 -2.69 12.76 11.23
C SER A 52 -1.91 11.99 12.29
N LYS A 53 -2.62 11.07 12.96
CA LYS A 53 -2.01 10.11 13.90
C LYS A 53 -1.28 8.95 13.21
N LYS A 54 -1.49 8.79 11.89
CA LYS A 54 -0.87 7.71 11.12
C LYS A 54 0.59 8.07 10.78
N PRO A 55 1.49 7.09 10.67
CA PRO A 55 2.82 7.31 10.13
C PRO A 55 2.78 7.50 8.60
N PHE A 56 3.66 8.35 8.08
CA PHE A 56 3.80 8.64 6.65
C PHE A 56 5.25 8.51 6.20
N ILE A 57 5.41 8.08 4.96
CA ILE A 57 6.61 8.30 4.16
C ILE A 57 6.29 9.43 3.19
N VAL A 58 7.09 10.48 3.19
CA VAL A 58 6.98 11.61 2.26
C VAL A 58 8.10 11.48 1.23
N ASP A 59 7.74 11.36 -0.04
CA ASP A 59 8.67 11.33 -1.18
C ASP A 59 8.66 12.68 -1.88
N PHE A 60 9.73 13.44 -1.70
CA PHE A 60 9.98 14.67 -2.44
C PHE A 60 10.65 14.30 -3.77
N HIS A 61 9.89 14.49 -4.86
CA HIS A 61 10.25 14.05 -6.19
C HIS A 61 10.01 15.15 -7.23
N ALA A 62 10.42 14.89 -8.47
CA ALA A 62 10.09 15.71 -9.63
C ALA A 62 9.77 14.81 -10.83
N THR A 63 8.95 15.30 -11.77
CA THR A 63 8.51 14.52 -12.95
C THR A 63 9.65 14.21 -13.93
N TRP A 64 10.64 15.11 -14.01
CA TRP A 64 11.84 15.00 -14.83
C TRP A 64 12.97 14.20 -14.17
N CYS A 65 12.80 13.79 -12.91
CA CYS A 65 13.83 13.08 -12.15
C CYS A 65 13.88 11.59 -12.52
N GLY A 66 14.91 11.18 -13.28
CA GLY A 66 15.17 9.77 -13.62
C GLY A 66 15.33 8.86 -12.39
N PRO A 67 16.19 9.19 -11.41
CA PRO A 67 16.36 8.38 -10.19
C PRO A 67 15.08 8.20 -9.37
N CYS A 68 14.19 9.19 -9.36
CA CYS A 68 12.91 9.14 -8.66
C CYS A 68 12.01 8.02 -9.23
N LYS A 69 11.99 7.87 -10.57
CA LYS A 69 11.24 6.80 -11.26
C LYS A 69 11.71 5.38 -10.90
N VAL A 70 12.96 5.24 -10.42
CA VAL A 70 13.49 3.96 -9.92
C VAL A 70 13.12 3.72 -8.46
N LEU A 71 13.09 4.79 -7.65
CA LEU A 71 12.82 4.69 -6.22
C LEU A 71 11.33 4.48 -5.91
N GLU A 72 10.44 5.18 -6.62
CA GLU A 72 8.99 5.14 -6.42
C GLU A 72 8.43 3.70 -6.34
N PRO A 73 8.66 2.80 -7.33
CA PRO A 73 8.12 1.44 -7.25
C PRO A 73 8.72 0.61 -6.10
N ARG A 74 9.92 0.94 -5.61
CA ARG A 74 10.52 0.28 -4.44
C ARG A 74 9.82 0.72 -3.16
N LEU A 75 9.53 2.01 -3.01
CA LEU A 75 8.75 2.53 -1.88
C LEU A 75 7.37 1.88 -1.84
N GLU A 76 6.64 1.90 -2.96
CA GLU A 76 5.30 1.30 -3.05
C GLU A 76 5.32 -0.19 -2.73
N LYS A 77 6.29 -0.95 -3.25
CA LYS A 77 6.43 -2.39 -2.99
C LYS A 77 6.66 -2.67 -1.50
N VAL A 78 7.61 -1.98 -0.87
CA VAL A 78 7.93 -2.23 0.55
C VAL A 78 6.75 -1.83 1.44
N LEU A 79 6.11 -0.68 1.18
CA LEU A 79 4.94 -0.23 1.93
C LEU A 79 3.75 -1.16 1.76
N THR A 80 3.48 -1.63 0.55
CA THR A 80 2.42 -2.61 0.28
C THR A 80 2.66 -3.90 1.05
N ASN A 81 3.89 -4.42 1.04
CA ASN A 81 4.24 -5.63 1.75
C ASN A 81 4.13 -5.45 3.28
N HIS A 82 4.53 -4.29 3.80
CA HIS A 82 4.35 -3.95 5.21
C HIS A 82 2.86 -3.89 5.58
N ASN A 83 2.06 -3.12 4.84
CA ASN A 83 0.65 -2.91 5.16
C ASN A 83 -0.16 -4.21 5.06
N LYS A 84 0.14 -5.11 4.11
CA LYS A 84 -0.47 -6.45 4.05
C LYS A 84 -0.18 -7.28 5.31
N LYS A 85 1.04 -7.20 5.86
CA LYS A 85 1.39 -7.89 7.11
C LYS A 85 0.63 -7.30 8.30
N VAL A 86 0.48 -5.98 8.35
CA VAL A 86 -0.26 -5.28 9.41
C VAL A 86 -1.77 -5.56 9.34
N GLU A 87 -2.35 -5.57 8.15
CA GLU A 87 -3.77 -5.92 7.93
C GLU A 87 -4.08 -7.33 8.43
N ALA A 88 -3.21 -8.30 8.16
CA ALA A 88 -3.36 -9.68 8.64
C ALA A 88 -3.22 -9.81 10.18
N ALA A 89 -2.55 -8.86 10.82
CA ALA A 89 -2.25 -8.88 12.25
C ALA A 89 -3.24 -8.05 13.12
N SER A 90 -4.26 -7.42 12.53
CA SER A 90 -5.29 -6.59 13.19
C SER A 90 -4.95 -5.10 13.40
N GLY A 91 -3.96 -4.53 12.70
CA GLY A 91 -3.38 -3.23 13.05
C GLY A 91 -3.87 -2.00 12.27
N ASP A 92 -4.14 -0.92 12.99
CA ASP A 92 -4.37 0.46 12.50
C ASP A 92 -3.08 1.19 12.09
N GLN A 93 -1.98 0.44 11.92
CA GLN A 93 -0.61 0.94 11.77
C GLN A 93 -0.14 0.97 10.32
N GLN A 94 -1.08 1.16 9.40
CA GLN A 94 -0.79 1.29 7.98
C GLN A 94 -0.01 2.58 7.72
N ILE A 95 1.11 2.44 7.00
CA ILE A 95 1.93 3.58 6.57
C ILE A 95 1.46 4.01 5.19
N LYS A 96 1.27 5.33 5.00
CA LYS A 96 0.92 5.89 3.70
C LYS A 96 2.11 6.60 3.05
N LEU A 97 2.10 6.67 1.72
CA LEU A 97 3.06 7.40 0.91
C LEU A 97 2.45 8.73 0.45
N ALA A 98 3.02 9.84 0.88
CA ALA A 98 2.70 11.18 0.40
C ALA A 98 3.74 11.61 -0.63
N LYS A 99 3.31 11.90 -1.85
CA LYS A 99 4.17 12.35 -2.95
C LYS A 99 4.11 13.87 -3.05
N VAL A 100 5.27 14.50 -2.90
CA VAL A 100 5.43 15.96 -2.98
C VAL A 100 6.25 16.26 -4.23
N ASP A 101 5.62 16.96 -5.18
CA ASP A 101 6.32 17.47 -6.35
C ASP A 101 7.01 18.79 -5.99
N ILE A 102 8.33 18.82 -6.07
CA ILE A 102 9.12 19.99 -5.67
C ILE A 102 8.92 21.20 -6.61
N ASP A 103 8.50 20.97 -7.85
CA ASP A 103 8.24 22.05 -8.82
C ASP A 103 6.92 22.76 -8.51
N ASN A 104 5.94 22.01 -7.97
CA ASN A 104 4.63 22.55 -7.58
C ASN A 104 4.66 23.11 -6.15
N LEU A 105 5.44 22.50 -5.25
CA LEU A 105 5.46 22.79 -3.81
C LEU A 105 6.85 23.24 -3.35
N GLY A 106 7.36 24.30 -3.97
CA GLY A 106 8.70 24.83 -3.70
C GLY A 106 8.90 25.35 -2.27
N GLU A 107 7.89 26.01 -1.69
CA GLU A 107 7.95 26.50 -0.30
C GLU A 107 8.00 25.34 0.70
N LEU A 108 7.14 24.32 0.53
CA LEU A 108 7.16 23.11 1.35
C LEU A 108 8.51 22.39 1.26
N SER A 109 9.04 22.25 0.04
CA SER A 109 10.33 21.62 -0.22
C SER A 109 11.47 22.36 0.47
N SER A 110 11.43 23.70 0.44
CA SER A 110 12.40 24.57 1.13
C SER A 110 12.29 24.44 2.65
N LYS A 111 11.07 24.39 3.21
CA LYS A 111 10.81 24.18 4.64
C LYS A 111 11.38 22.87 5.17
N TYR A 112 11.36 21.82 4.34
CA TYR A 112 11.97 20.51 4.65
C TYR A 112 13.45 20.41 4.22
N ASN A 113 14.07 21.53 3.83
CA ASN A 113 15.46 21.63 3.38
C ASN A 113 15.81 20.55 2.33
N VAL A 114 14.94 20.39 1.33
CA VAL A 114 15.16 19.46 0.22
C VAL A 114 16.14 20.09 -0.77
N GLN A 115 17.38 19.63 -0.73
CA GLN A 115 18.46 20.15 -1.60
C GLN A 115 18.65 19.33 -2.88
N ALA A 116 18.15 18.09 -2.90
CA ALA A 116 18.23 17.19 -4.04
C ALA A 116 17.07 16.19 -4.02
N VAL A 117 16.65 15.75 -5.20
CA VAL A 117 15.63 14.72 -5.38
C VAL A 117 16.26 13.41 -5.89
N PRO A 118 15.72 12.24 -5.48
CA PRO A 118 14.66 12.08 -4.50
C PRO A 118 15.15 12.34 -3.06
N THR A 119 14.29 12.92 -2.23
CA THR A 119 14.48 12.96 -0.77
C THR A 119 13.27 12.35 -0.11
N VAL A 120 13.50 11.38 0.78
CA VAL A 120 12.44 10.67 1.48
C VAL A 120 12.51 10.96 2.97
N VAL A 121 11.37 11.34 3.54
CA VAL A 121 11.24 11.73 4.95
C VAL A 121 10.17 10.86 5.61
N ALA A 122 10.51 10.23 6.73
CA ALA A 122 9.57 9.49 7.55
C ALA A 122 8.98 10.42 8.61
N ILE A 123 7.65 10.54 8.66
CA ILE A 123 6.92 11.42 9.58
C ILE A 123 5.97 10.60 10.45
N LYS A 124 5.95 10.89 11.75
CA LYS A 124 4.99 10.33 12.72
C LYS A 124 4.60 11.41 13.72
N ASN A 125 3.30 11.56 13.97
CA ASN A 125 2.75 12.58 14.88
C ASN A 125 3.28 13.99 14.57
N GLY A 126 3.28 14.37 13.30
CA GLY A 126 3.77 15.67 12.82
C GLY A 126 5.28 15.91 12.93
N LYS A 127 6.08 14.91 13.32
CA LYS A 127 7.53 15.03 13.50
C LYS A 127 8.30 14.17 12.50
N GLU A 128 9.41 14.71 12.00
CA GLU A 128 10.40 13.94 11.22
C GLU A 128 11.12 12.95 12.15
N ILE A 129 11.06 11.66 11.79
CA ILE A 129 11.68 10.55 12.52
C ILE A 129 13.02 10.16 11.89
N SER A 130 13.07 10.13 10.56
CA SER A 130 14.28 9.85 9.80
C SER A 130 14.16 10.34 8.36
N ARG A 131 15.30 10.47 7.67
CA ARG A 131 15.37 10.85 6.27
C ARG A 131 16.50 10.18 5.52
N PHE A 132 16.38 10.16 4.19
CA PHE A 132 17.50 9.95 3.29
C PHE A 132 17.33 10.72 1.98
N THR A 133 18.45 10.96 1.31
CA THR A 133 18.49 11.56 -0.03
C THR A 133 19.15 10.58 -1.00
N GLY A 134 18.65 10.57 -2.24
CA GLY A 134 19.08 9.67 -3.30
C GLY A 134 18.34 8.34 -3.33
N VAL A 135 18.71 7.48 -4.27
CA VAL A 135 18.09 6.16 -4.46
C VAL A 135 18.47 5.24 -3.31
N ALA A 136 17.48 4.57 -2.74
CA ALA A 136 17.64 3.53 -1.72
C ALA A 136 17.27 2.14 -2.27
N ASP A 137 17.88 1.11 -1.70
CA ASP A 137 17.44 -0.27 -1.87
C ASP A 137 16.28 -0.62 -0.92
N GLU A 138 15.66 -1.78 -1.13
CA GLU A 138 14.52 -2.22 -0.31
C GLU A 138 14.90 -2.40 1.17
N ASN A 139 16.14 -2.78 1.48
CA ASN A 139 16.61 -2.99 2.86
C ASN A 139 16.67 -1.66 3.64
N ARG A 140 17.17 -0.59 3.01
CA ARG A 140 17.21 0.74 3.61
C ARG A 140 15.80 1.28 3.85
N ILE A 141 14.88 1.06 2.91
CA ILE A 141 13.47 1.46 3.04
C ILE A 141 12.80 0.68 4.19
N GLN A 142 13.06 -0.63 4.31
CA GLN A 142 12.55 -1.44 5.43
C GLN A 142 13.04 -0.95 6.79
N LYS A 143 14.34 -0.63 6.92
CA LYS A 143 14.89 -0.06 8.16
C LYS A 143 14.23 1.26 8.55
N MET A 144 13.93 2.12 7.58
CA MET A 144 13.19 3.36 7.82
C MET A 144 11.77 3.08 8.35
N ILE A 145 11.07 2.09 7.78
CA ILE A 145 9.75 1.67 8.25
C ILE A 145 9.79 1.09 9.67
N GLU A 146 10.81 0.30 10.00
CA GLU A 146 10.99 -0.22 11.36
C GLU A 146 11.16 0.89 12.39
N GLN A 147 11.81 2.01 12.03
CA GLN A 147 11.94 3.18 12.90
C GLN A 147 10.59 3.86 13.18
N LEU A 148 9.66 3.86 12.21
CA LEU A 148 8.31 4.41 12.40
C LEU A 148 7.45 3.58 13.36
N ASN A 149 7.76 2.30 13.55
CA ASN A 149 7.01 1.40 14.42
C ASN A 149 7.50 1.40 15.87
N ARG A 150 8.61 2.08 16.17
CA ARG A 150 9.08 2.32 17.54
C ARG A 150 8.28 3.44 18.20
#